data_AF-A0A3C0GLT6-F1
#
_entry.id   AF-A0A3C0GLT6-F1
#
_cell.length_a   1.000
_cell.length_b   1.000
_cell.length_c   1.000
_cell.angle_alpha   90.00
_cell.angle_beta   90.00
_cell.angle_gamma   90.00
#
_symmetry.space_group_name_H-M   'P 1'
#
loop_
_entity.id
_entity.type
_entity.pdbx_description
1 polymer ?
#
loop_
_entity_poly.entity_id
_entity_poly.type
_entity_poly.pdbx_seq_one_letter_code
_entity_poly.pdbx_strand_id
1 'polypeptide(L)'
;NNTTELNSTVYFCRAHHNEFNYSANPTYLTESQIRVKNVPSDMPVSYITSVGLYSPDNELLAAAKLSEPLRKDPTNELTLRVRLDY
;
A
#
# COMPACT_ATOMS: atom_id res chain seq x y z
N ASN A 1 34.43 4.84 23.44
CA ASN A 1 33.63 5.55 22.42
C ASN A 1 32.92 4.52 21.55
N ASN A 2 31.64 4.26 21.81
CA ASN A 2 30.80 3.47 20.92
C ASN A 2 30.16 4.41 19.92
N THR A 3 30.66 4.41 18.69
CA THR A 3 30.04 5.09 17.56
C THR A 3 28.95 4.19 17.00
N THR A 4 27.70 4.43 17.38
CA THR A 4 26.55 3.79 16.74
C THR A 4 26.31 4.49 15.40
N GLU A 5 26.68 3.85 14.30
CA GLU A 5 26.36 4.29 12.95
C GLU A 5 24.92 3.87 12.62
N LEU A 6 23.99 4.81 12.75
CA LEU A 6 22.61 4.63 12.30
C LEU A 6 22.58 4.71 10.77
N ASN A 7 22.14 3.63 10.12
CA ASN A 7 22.02 3.60 8.67
C ASN A 7 20.56 3.83 8.28
N SER A 8 20.30 4.92 7.55
CA SER A 8 18.97 5.25 7.03
C SER A 8 18.91 4.95 5.54
N THR A 9 17.95 4.14 5.11
CA THR A 9 17.62 3.96 3.70
C THR A 9 16.26 4.55 3.38
N VAL A 10 16.17 5.29 2.27
CA VAL A 10 14.91 5.87 1.79
C VAL A 10 14.40 5.06 0.61
N TYR A 11 13.19 4.55 0.74
CA TYR A 11 12.47 3.82 -0.29
C TYR A 11 11.35 4.68 -0.88
N PHE A 12 11.20 4.63 -2.19
CA PHE A 12 10.11 5.27 -2.91
C PHE A 12 9.16 4.19 -3.42
N CYS A 13 7.94 4.17 -2.89
CA CYS A 13 6.88 3.28 -3.35
C CYS A 13 5.94 4.08 -4.24
N ARG A 14 5.92 3.76 -5.54
CA ARG A 14 5.01 4.39 -6.50
C ARG A 14 3.79 3.49 -6.71
N ALA A 15 2.61 4.00 -6.40
CA ALA A 15 1.35 3.36 -6.69
C ALA A 15 0.76 4.02 -7.95
N HIS A 16 0.88 3.34 -9.09
CA HIS A 16 0.33 3.83 -10.35
C HIS A 16 -1.20 3.82 -10.32
N HIS A 17 -1.79 4.67 -11.16
CA HIS A 17 -3.23 4.87 -11.22
C HIS A 17 -4.00 3.57 -11.52
N ASN A 18 -3.42 2.65 -12.32
CA ASN A 18 -4.03 1.38 -12.70
C ASN A 18 -3.72 0.19 -11.77
N GLU A 19 -2.86 0.38 -10.76
CA GLU A 19 -2.40 -0.69 -9.87
C GLU A 19 -3.03 -0.58 -8.48
N PHE A 20 -2.98 -1.64 -7.66
CA PHE A 20 -3.45 -1.59 -6.26
C PHE A 20 -4.93 -1.19 -6.06
N ASN A 21 -5.79 -1.58 -7.01
CA ASN A 21 -7.25 -1.38 -6.94
C ASN A 21 -7.97 -2.57 -6.27
N TYR A 22 -7.23 -3.42 -5.56
CA TYR A 22 -7.74 -4.60 -4.88
C TYR A 22 -7.82 -4.33 -3.37
N SER A 23 -8.97 -4.64 -2.76
CA SER A 23 -9.15 -4.63 -1.32
C SER A 23 -9.21 -6.05 -0.80
N ALA A 24 -8.41 -6.35 0.24
CA ALA A 24 -8.51 -7.60 0.99
C ALA A 24 -9.67 -7.58 2.01
N ASN A 25 -10.52 -6.55 2.00
CA ASN A 25 -11.63 -6.47 2.94
C ASN A 25 -12.71 -7.52 2.59
N PRO A 26 -13.01 -8.46 3.50
CA PRO A 26 -13.97 -9.54 3.25
C PRO A 26 -15.39 -9.05 2.98
N THR A 27 -15.75 -7.79 3.29
CA THR A 27 -17.06 -7.24 2.90
C THR A 27 -17.21 -7.02 1.40
N TYR A 28 -16.15 -7.16 0.60
CA TYR A 28 -16.18 -7.15 -0.87
C TYR A 28 -16.37 -8.54 -1.50
N LEU A 29 -16.44 -9.59 -0.68
CA LEU A 29 -16.66 -10.97 -1.13
C LEU A 29 -18.12 -11.35 -0.90
N THR A 30 -18.85 -11.63 -1.98
CA THR A 30 -20.13 -12.35 -1.90
C THR A 30 -19.89 -13.72 -2.51
N GLU A 31 -20.00 -14.77 -1.70
CA GLU A 31 -19.89 -16.17 -2.15
C GLU A 31 -18.68 -16.47 -3.05
N SER A 32 -17.47 -16.09 -2.58
CA SER A 32 -16.20 -16.34 -3.28
C SER A 32 -16.02 -15.63 -4.63
N GLN A 33 -16.88 -14.66 -4.96
CA GLN A 33 -16.71 -13.78 -6.12
C GLN A 33 -16.37 -12.35 -5.66
N ILE A 34 -15.31 -11.78 -6.25
CA ILE A 34 -14.93 -10.39 -6.04
C ILE A 34 -15.98 -9.51 -6.72
N ARG A 35 -16.81 -8.81 -5.93
CA ARG A 35 -17.79 -7.88 -6.49
C ARG A 35 -17.11 -6.55 -6.80
N VAL A 36 -16.70 -6.37 -8.06
CA VAL A 36 -15.92 -5.20 -8.47
C VAL A 36 -16.75 -3.91 -8.43
N LYS A 37 -18.09 -3.96 -8.66
CA LYS A 37 -18.99 -2.80 -8.61
C LYS A 37 -20.45 -3.18 -8.31
N ASN A 38 -21.15 -2.35 -7.53
CA ASN A 38 -22.62 -2.36 -7.40
C ASN A 38 -23.27 -1.69 -8.62
N VAL A 39 -22.66 -0.60 -9.09
CA VAL A 39 -23.06 0.18 -10.26
C VAL A 39 -21.82 0.35 -11.15
N PRO A 40 -21.86 -0.05 -12.43
CA PRO A 40 -20.68 -0.03 -13.31
C PRO A 40 -20.09 1.38 -13.53
N SER A 41 -20.88 2.44 -13.31
CA SER A 41 -20.47 3.84 -13.43
C SER A 41 -19.61 4.36 -12.29
N ASP A 42 -19.62 3.71 -11.11
CA ASP A 42 -18.86 4.20 -9.97
C ASP A 42 -17.37 3.93 -10.17
N MET A 43 -16.55 4.94 -9.84
CA MET A 43 -15.11 4.81 -9.83
C MET A 43 -14.69 3.97 -8.62
N PRO A 44 -13.86 2.92 -8.78
CA PRO A 44 -13.38 2.13 -7.65
C PRO A 44 -12.44 3.01 -6.80
N VAL A 45 -12.79 3.18 -5.52
CA VAL A 45 -11.98 3.92 -4.56
C VAL A 45 -11.28 2.92 -3.64
N SER A 46 -9.96 3.05 -3.51
CA SER A 46 -9.15 2.24 -2.59
C SER A 46 -8.47 3.13 -1.56
N TYR A 47 -8.19 2.60 -0.38
CA TYR A 47 -7.51 3.34 0.68
C TYR A 47 -6.24 2.61 1.08
N ILE A 48 -5.10 3.29 0.96
CA ILE A 48 -3.81 2.76 1.39
C ILE A 48 -3.62 3.14 2.86
N THR A 49 -3.43 2.13 3.72
CA THR A 49 -3.25 2.32 5.17
C THR A 49 -1.88 1.89 5.67
N SER A 50 -1.19 1.01 4.94
CA SER A 50 0.10 0.45 5.35
C SER A 50 0.92 0.06 4.13
N VAL A 51 2.24 0.07 4.29
CA VAL A 51 3.23 -0.32 3.27
C VAL A 51 4.13 -1.38 3.88
N GLY A 52 4.29 -2.52 3.22
CA GLY A 52 5.20 -3.60 3.63
C GLY A 52 6.38 -3.71 2.66
N LEU A 53 7.60 -3.84 3.20
CA LEU A 53 8.80 -4.19 2.45
C LEU A 53 8.97 -5.72 2.52
N TYR A 54 9.02 -6.36 1.36
CA TYR A 54 9.20 -7.82 1.25
C TYR A 54 10.55 -8.16 0.63
N SER A 55 11.16 -9.24 1.10
CA SER A 55 12.34 -9.85 0.47
C SER A 55 11.96 -10.59 -0.83
N PRO A 56 12.93 -10.97 -1.67
CA PRO A 56 12.70 -11.85 -2.83
C PRO A 56 12.08 -13.20 -2.47
N ASP A 57 12.25 -13.65 -1.22
CA ASP A 57 11.68 -14.90 -0.68
C ASP A 57 10.27 -14.69 -0.09
N ASN A 58 9.64 -13.54 -0.36
CA ASN A 58 8.34 -13.13 0.17
C ASN A 58 8.29 -12.97 1.71
N GLU A 59 9.42 -12.78 2.38
CA GLU A 59 9.45 -12.50 3.82
C GLU A 59 9.23 -11.02 4.10
N LEU A 60 8.43 -10.70 5.13
CA LEU A 60 8.18 -9.31 5.54
C LEU A 60 9.37 -8.76 6.32
N LEU A 61 10.09 -7.82 5.72
CA LEU A 61 11.28 -7.19 6.30
C LEU A 61 10.94 -5.96 7.14
N ALA A 62 9.99 -5.15 6.69
CA ALA A 62 9.55 -3.95 7.40
C ALA A 62 8.09 -3.62 7.10
N ALA A 63 7.40 -3.00 8.05
CA ALA A 63 6.04 -2.50 7.86
C ALA A 63 5.92 -1.05 8.33
N ALA A 64 5.45 -0.18 7.45
CA ALA A 64 5.13 1.21 7.75
C ALA A 64 3.61 1.39 7.80
N LYS A 65 3.12 2.09 8.83
CA LYS A 65 1.72 2.52 8.92
C LYS A 65 1.60 3.98 8.52
N LEU A 66 0.59 4.28 7.71
CA LEU A 66 0.23 5.66 7.39
C LEU A 66 -0.63 6.22 8.51
N SER A 67 -0.45 7.50 8.83
CA SER A 67 -1.24 8.20 9.85
C SER A 67 -2.72 8.28 9.48
N GLU A 68 -2.99 8.43 8.19
CA GLU A 68 -4.33 8.51 7.64
C GLU A 68 -4.45 7.61 6.40
N PRO A 69 -5.63 7.01 6.16
CA PRO A 69 -5.89 6.25 4.95
C PRO A 69 -5.81 7.17 3.73
N LEU A 70 -4.83 6.94 2.87
CA LEU A 70 -4.68 7.71 1.64
C LEU A 70 -5.66 7.19 0.59
N ARG A 71 -6.61 8.04 0.21
CA ARG A 71 -7.56 7.76 -0.85
C ARG A 71 -6.83 7.68 -2.19
N LYS A 72 -7.02 6.56 -2.90
CA LYS A 72 -6.56 6.31 -4.26
C LYS A 72 -7.77 6.15 -5.18
N ASP A 73 -7.78 6.93 -6.24
CA ASP A 73 -8.72 6.84 -7.36
C ASP A 73 -7.94 6.50 -8.65
N PRO A 74 -8.58 5.94 -9.70
CA PRO A 74 -7.90 5.53 -10.94
C PRO A 74 -7.33 6.69 -11.77
N THR A 75 -7.57 7.93 -11.36
CA THR A 75 -7.09 9.17 -11.99
C THR A 75 -5.83 9.72 -11.34
N ASN A 76 -5.51 9.25 -10.13
CA ASN A 76 -4.48 9.86 -9.29
C ASN A 76 -3.33 8.86 -9.08
N GLU A 77 -2.10 9.36 -9.23
CA GLU A 77 -0.90 8.61 -8.87
C GLU A 77 -0.42 9.03 -7.48
N LEU A 78 -0.03 8.06 -6.66
CA LEU A 78 0.55 8.32 -5.34
C LEU A 78 1.99 7.84 -5.29
N THR A 79 2.86 8.66 -4.72
CA THR A 79 4.25 8.28 -4.42
C THR A 79 4.48 8.44 -2.93
N LEU A 80 4.79 7.33 -2.26
CA LEU A 80 5.09 7.28 -0.83
C LEU A 80 6.60 7.22 -0.63
N ARG A 81 7.13 8.15 0.16
CA ARG A 81 8.53 8.14 0.59
C ARG A 81 8.62 7.55 1.99
N VAL A 82 9.12 6.33 2.09
CA VAL A 82 9.28 5.61 3.35
C VAL A 82 10.75 5.65 3.75
N ARG A 83 11.04 6.07 4.98
CA ARG A 83 12.38 6.00 5.57
C ARG A 83 12.44 4.78 6.48
N LEU A 84 13.45 3.94 6.27
CA LEU A 84 13.78 2.83 7.16
C LEU A 84 15.08 3.19 7.87
N ASP A 85 15.04 3.21 9.20
CA ASP A 85 16.20 3.43 10.07
C ASP A 85 16.51 2.09 10.77
N TYR A 86 17.75 1.62 10.67
CA TYR A 86 18.22 0.35 11.26
C TYR A 86 19.63 0.45 11.85
#